data_AF-A0A971YDJ1-F1
#
_entry.id   AF-A0A971YDJ1-F1
#
_cell.length_a   1.000
_cell.length_b   1.000
_cell.length_c   1.000
_cell.angle_alpha   90.00
_cell.angle_beta   90.00
_cell.angle_gamma   90.00
#
_symmetry.space_group_name_H-M   'P 1'
#
loop_
_entity.id
_entity.type
_entity.pdbx_description
1 polymer ?
#
loop_
_entity_poly.entity_id
_entity_poly.type
_entity_poly.pdbx_seq_one_letter_code
_entity_poly.pdbx_strand_id
1 'polypeptide(L)'
;MTLPAGFTLVSSTYIKEIASHADLFTHDGTGARILSMRNTDENKVFGITFRTPPKDSTGVAHILEHSVLCGSRKYPVKEPFVELLKGSLQTFLNAMTFPDKTAYPVATQNLKD
;
A
#
# COMPACT_ATOMS: atom_id res chain seq x y z
N MET A 1 -21.08 4.90 6.47
CA MET A 1 -19.68 5.31 6.21
C MET A 1 -19.74 6.38 5.14
N THR A 2 -19.41 7.63 5.47
CA THR A 2 -19.34 8.72 4.49
C THR A 2 -18.13 8.50 3.60
N LEU A 3 -18.33 8.60 2.29
CA LEU A 3 -17.23 8.59 1.32
C LEU A 3 -16.19 9.66 1.73
N PRO A 4 -14.89 9.35 1.75
CA PRO A 4 -13.88 10.38 1.92
C PRO A 4 -14.07 11.41 0.79
N ALA A 5 -14.09 12.70 1.14
CA ALA A 5 -14.22 13.76 0.14
C ALA A 5 -13.13 13.60 -0.94
N GLY A 6 -13.53 13.68 -2.22
CA GLY A 6 -12.62 13.52 -3.37
C GLY A 6 -12.46 12.08 -3.89
N PHE A 7 -13.31 11.14 -3.48
CA PHE A 7 -13.35 9.80 -4.04
C PHE A 7 -14.74 9.43 -4.57
N THR A 8 -14.76 8.89 -5.78
CA THR A 8 -15.96 8.32 -6.42
C THR A 8 -15.94 6.79 -6.30
N LEU A 9 -17.03 6.20 -5.80
CA LEU A 9 -17.24 4.75 -5.82
C LEU A 9 -17.51 4.29 -7.27
N VAL A 10 -16.69 3.37 -7.76
CA VAL A 10 -16.79 2.81 -9.12
C VAL A 10 -17.60 1.52 -9.12
N SER A 11 -17.32 0.61 -8.18
CA SER A 11 -18.02 -0.67 -8.08
C SER A 11 -17.99 -1.19 -6.65
N SER A 12 -19.00 -1.98 -6.30
CA SER A 12 -19.18 -2.54 -4.98
C SER A 12 -19.77 -3.95 -5.10
N THR A 13 -19.05 -4.94 -4.56
CA THR A 13 -19.42 -6.36 -4.72
C THR A 13 -19.07 -7.15 -3.47
N TYR A 14 -19.97 -8.04 -3.04
CA TYR A 14 -19.65 -9.05 -2.03
C TYR A 14 -19.10 -10.32 -2.69
N ILE A 15 -17.93 -10.78 -2.24
CA ILE A 15 -17.25 -11.99 -2.74
C ILE A 15 -17.40 -13.08 -1.68
N LYS A 16 -18.26 -14.06 -1.98
CA LYS A 16 -18.68 -15.10 -1.02
C LYS A 16 -17.54 -16.03 -0.63
N GLU A 17 -16.67 -16.38 -1.58
CA GLU A 17 -15.57 -17.34 -1.44
C GLU A 17 -14.53 -16.90 -0.40
N ILE A 18 -14.39 -15.59 -0.18
CA ILE A 18 -13.46 -15.00 0.79
C ILE A 18 -14.19 -14.15 1.85
N ALA A 19 -15.52 -14.30 1.96
CA ALA A 19 -16.37 -13.58 2.90
C ALA A 19 -16.07 -12.07 3.02
N SER A 20 -15.81 -11.42 1.88
CA SER A 20 -15.29 -10.04 1.86
C SER A 20 -16.14 -9.13 0.97
N HIS A 21 -16.36 -7.91 1.42
CA HIS A 21 -16.94 -6.85 0.61
C HIS A 21 -15.82 -6.06 -0.08
N ALA A 22 -15.86 -6.01 -1.40
CA ALA A 22 -14.88 -5.35 -2.25
C ALA A 22 -15.48 -4.05 -2.82
N ASP A 23 -14.88 -2.91 -2.44
CA ASP A 23 -15.26 -1.59 -2.95
C ASP A 23 -14.10 -0.99 -3.73
N LEU A 24 -14.35 -0.62 -4.98
CA LEU A 24 -13.39 0.04 -5.85
C LEU A 24 -13.72 1.53 -5.92
N PHE A 25 -12.76 2.38 -5.59
CA PHE A 25 -12.86 3.83 -5.65
C PHE A 25 -11.84 4.42 -6.63
N THR A 26 -12.15 5.59 -7.16
CA THR A 26 -11.21 6.44 -7.89
C THR A 26 -11.13 7.81 -7.21
N HIS A 27 -9.91 8.30 -7.00
CA HIS A 27 -9.66 9.65 -6.49
C HIS A 27 -9.90 10.67 -7.61
N ASP A 28 -10.81 11.63 -7.38
CA ASP A 28 -11.30 12.54 -8.41
C ASP A 28 -10.19 13.46 -8.96
N GLY A 29 -9.21 13.83 -8.12
CA GLY A 29 -8.15 14.76 -8.50
C GLY A 29 -6.94 14.12 -9.21
N THR A 30 -6.67 12.82 -8.97
CA THR A 30 -5.45 12.16 -9.48
C THR A 30 -5.73 10.92 -10.33
N GLY A 31 -6.95 10.40 -10.31
CA GLY A 31 -7.29 9.11 -10.93
C GLY A 31 -6.72 7.90 -10.19
N ALA A 32 -6.13 8.08 -8.99
CA ALA A 32 -5.62 6.97 -8.20
C ALA A 32 -6.77 6.02 -7.80
N ARG A 33 -6.53 4.71 -7.89
CA ARG A 33 -7.54 3.70 -7.57
C ARG A 33 -7.28 3.11 -6.20
N ILE A 34 -8.34 2.89 -5.43
CA ILE A 34 -8.31 2.21 -4.14
C ILE A 34 -9.26 1.02 -4.20
N LEU A 35 -8.74 -0.17 -3.88
CA LEU A 35 -9.56 -1.35 -3.62
C LEU A 35 -9.62 -1.57 -2.11
N SER A 36 -10.80 -1.40 -1.51
CA SER A 36 -11.04 -1.69 -0.11
C SER A 36 -11.67 -3.07 0.04
N MET A 37 -10.97 -3.96 0.74
CA MET A 37 -11.45 -5.29 1.10
C MET A 37 -11.87 -5.26 2.56
N ARG A 38 -13.16 -5.51 2.84
CA ARG A 38 -13.72 -5.45 4.19
C ARG A 38 -14.25 -6.82 4.59
N ASN A 39 -13.71 -7.35 5.68
CA ASN A 39 -14.12 -8.61 6.31
C ASN A 39 -13.89 -8.52 7.82
N THR A 40 -14.01 -9.65 8.51
CA THR A 40 -13.85 -9.75 9.98
C THR A 40 -12.41 -10.01 10.41
N ASP A 41 -11.42 -9.95 9.52
CA ASP A 41 -10.01 -10.16 9.86
C ASP A 41 -9.50 -8.97 10.70
N GLU A 42 -8.89 -9.30 11.83
CA GLU A 42 -8.26 -8.32 12.71
C GLU A 42 -6.93 -7.81 12.14
N ASN A 43 -6.25 -8.63 11.32
CA ASN A 43 -5.00 -8.26 10.68
C ASN A 43 -5.28 -7.36 9.46
N LYS A 44 -5.05 -6.07 9.65
CA LYS A 44 -5.30 -5.07 8.61
C LYS A 44 -4.09 -4.97 7.71
N VAL A 45 -4.35 -4.89 6.40
CA VAL A 45 -3.32 -4.74 5.38
C VAL A 45 -3.53 -3.44 4.63
N PHE A 46 -2.46 -2.68 4.44
CA PHE A 46 -2.39 -1.58 3.49
C PHE A 46 -1.28 -1.88 2.47
N GLY A 47 -1.52 -1.54 1.21
CA GLY A 47 -0.50 -1.65 0.19
C GLY A 47 -0.72 -0.62 -0.89
N ILE A 48 0.38 -0.08 -1.39
CA ILE A 48 0.41 0.77 -2.59
C ILE A 48 1.29 0.10 -3.65
N THR A 49 0.86 0.19 -4.91
CA THR A 49 1.57 -0.41 -6.04
C THR A 49 1.67 0.61 -7.17
N PHE A 50 2.86 0.71 -7.74
CA PHE A 50 3.17 1.56 -8.88
C PHE A 50 3.54 0.70 -10.08
N ARG A 51 3.08 1.08 -11.26
CA ARG A 51 3.50 0.46 -12.52
C ARG A 51 4.88 0.99 -12.90
N THR A 52 5.88 0.11 -12.96
CA THR A 52 7.31 0.43 -13.12
C THR A 52 8.01 -0.46 -14.16
N PRO A 53 7.51 -0.59 -15.40
CA PRO A 53 8.18 -1.37 -16.44
C PRO A 53 9.56 -0.77 -16.75
N PRO A 54 10.65 -1.53 -16.61
CA PRO A 54 12.00 -1.04 -16.86
C PRO A 54 12.20 -0.80 -18.35
N LYS A 55 12.96 0.25 -18.69
CA LYS A 55 13.36 0.53 -20.08
C LYS A 55 14.70 -0.09 -20.44
N ASP A 56 15.46 -0.50 -19.43
CA ASP A 56 16.82 -1.05 -19.53
C ASP A 56 17.11 -1.96 -18.32
N SER A 57 18.30 -2.56 -18.30
CA SER A 57 18.74 -3.50 -17.25
C SER A 57 19.51 -2.82 -16.11
N THR A 58 19.34 -1.51 -15.90
CA THR A 58 20.04 -0.79 -14.82
C THR A 58 19.55 -1.17 -13.42
N GLY A 59 18.36 -1.77 -13.31
CA GLY A 59 17.72 -2.06 -12.03
C GLY A 59 17.13 -0.82 -11.34
N VAL A 60 16.93 0.29 -12.07
CA VAL A 60 16.47 1.57 -11.49
C VAL A 60 15.21 1.45 -10.63
N ALA A 61 14.24 0.62 -11.01
CA ALA A 61 13.03 0.41 -10.22
C ALA A 61 13.32 -0.22 -8.84
N HIS A 62 14.26 -1.16 -8.80
CA HIS A 62 14.68 -1.83 -7.56
C HIS A 62 15.53 -0.90 -6.68
N ILE A 63 16.42 -0.11 -7.29
CA ILE A 63 17.20 0.91 -6.56
C ILE A 63 16.25 1.94 -5.94
N LEU A 64 15.24 2.40 -6.68
CA LEU A 64 14.25 3.36 -6.18
C LEU A 64 13.43 2.79 -5.03
N GLU A 65 13.03 1.52 -5.12
CA GLU A 65 12.30 0.83 -4.05
C GLU A 65 13.03 0.90 -2.70
N HIS A 66 14.33 0.59 -2.68
CA HIS A 66 15.14 0.75 -1.48
C HIS A 66 15.32 2.22 -1.08
N SER A 67 15.58 3.10 -2.07
CA SER A 67 15.94 4.49 -1.81
C SER A 67 14.81 5.32 -1.20
N VAL A 68 13.56 5.07 -1.59
CA VAL A 68 12.39 5.82 -1.05
C VAL A 68 12.10 5.47 0.41
N LEU A 69 12.64 4.36 0.90
CA LEU A 69 12.51 3.91 2.29
C LEU A 69 13.61 4.48 3.21
N CYS A 70 14.57 5.23 2.66
CA CYS A 70 15.68 5.82 3.41
C CYS A 70 15.38 7.19 4.04
N GLY A 71 14.20 7.76 3.80
CA GLY A 71 13.79 9.05 4.37
C GLY A 71 12.69 9.73 3.54
N SER A 72 11.95 10.66 4.16
CA SER A 72 10.98 11.48 3.44
C SER A 72 10.96 12.91 3.97
N ARG A 73 10.31 13.85 3.26
CA ARG A 73 10.15 15.22 3.73
C ARG A 73 9.45 15.31 5.10
N LYS A 74 8.49 14.43 5.37
CA LYS A 74 7.72 14.41 6.63
C LYS A 74 8.47 13.67 7.75
N TYR A 75 9.24 12.66 7.38
CA TYR A 75 10.04 11.85 8.29
C TYR A 75 11.52 11.89 7.83
N PRO A 76 12.24 12.99 8.10
CA PRO A 76 13.62 13.20 7.64
C PRO A 76 14.65 12.49 8.53
N VAL A 77 14.30 11.28 9.00
CA VAL A 77 15.20 10.42 9.76
C VAL A 77 15.90 9.47 8.80
N LYS A 78 17.10 9.02 9.18
CA LYS A 78 17.82 8.01 8.42
C LYS A 78 17.13 6.65 8.61
N GLU A 79 16.87 5.95 7.51
CA GLU A 79 16.32 4.59 7.51
C GLU A 79 15.00 4.42 8.33
N PRO A 80 13.97 5.27 8.09
CA PRO A 80 12.69 5.20 8.82
C PRO A 80 12.03 3.82 8.74
N PHE A 81 12.22 3.09 7.64
CA PHE A 81 11.71 1.73 7.47
C PHE A 81 12.30 0.75 8.48
N VAL A 82 13.60 0.87 8.80
CA VAL A 82 14.26 0.03 9.80
C VAL A 82 13.75 0.36 11.21
N GLU A 83 13.50 1.63 11.49
CA GLU A 83 12.93 2.04 12.77
C GLU A 83 11.48 1.56 12.95
N LEU A 84 10.69 1.55 11.87
CA LEU A 84 9.38 0.91 11.86
C LEU A 84 9.47 -0.60 12.12
N LEU A 85 10.40 -1.31 11.48
CA LEU A 85 10.61 -2.75 11.71
C LEU A 85 10.92 -3.07 13.17
N LYS A 86 11.68 -2.21 13.87
CA LYS A 86 12.07 -2.42 15.27
C LYS A 86 10.98 -1.99 16.26
N GLY A 87 10.22 -0.95 15.94
CA GLY A 87 9.35 -0.25 16.89
C GLY A 87 7.86 -0.49 16.72
N SER A 88 7.43 -1.14 15.65
CA SER A 88 6.01 -1.41 15.36
C SER A 88 5.57 -2.81 15.82
N LEU A 89 4.26 -3.01 15.87
CA LEU A 89 3.60 -4.30 16.07
C LEU A 89 3.16 -4.93 14.74
N GLN A 90 3.94 -4.67 13.67
CA GLN A 90 3.65 -5.21 12.35
C GLN A 90 3.60 -6.74 12.33
N THR A 91 2.69 -7.27 11.54
CA THR A 91 2.64 -8.69 11.15
C THR A 91 3.27 -8.92 9.78
N PHE A 92 3.31 -7.87 8.94
CA PHE A 92 4.09 -7.84 7.71
C PHE A 92 4.59 -6.41 7.44
N LEU A 93 5.84 -6.25 7.01
CA LEU A 93 6.37 -4.97 6.53
C LEU A 93 7.44 -5.25 5.50
N ASN A 94 7.19 -4.91 4.22
CA ASN A 94 8.14 -5.16 3.15
C ASN A 94 7.94 -4.21 1.96
N ALA A 95 8.83 -4.32 0.98
CA ALA A 95 8.71 -3.75 -0.34
C ALA A 95 9.24 -4.75 -1.38
N MET A 96 8.66 -4.73 -2.57
CA MET A 96 8.93 -5.73 -3.61
C MET A 96 8.92 -5.09 -5.00
N THR A 97 9.97 -5.35 -5.77
CA THR A 97 10.05 -4.98 -7.19
C THR A 97 9.83 -6.20 -8.07
N PHE A 98 8.74 -6.18 -8.84
CA PHE A 98 8.40 -7.15 -9.88
C PHE A 98 8.87 -6.64 -11.25
N PRO A 99 8.80 -7.46 -12.32
CA PRO A 99 9.23 -7.04 -13.65
C PRO A 99 8.53 -5.79 -14.21
N ASP A 100 7.30 -5.49 -13.78
CA ASP A 100 6.48 -4.39 -14.32
C ASP A 100 5.84 -3.50 -13.26
N LYS A 101 6.09 -3.76 -11.97
CA LYS A 101 5.48 -3.04 -10.85
C LYS A 101 6.34 -3.08 -9.59
N THR A 102 6.16 -2.09 -8.72
CA THR A 102 6.77 -2.03 -7.40
C THR A 102 5.67 -1.88 -6.35
N ALA A 103 5.69 -2.69 -5.29
CA ALA A 103 4.66 -2.74 -4.26
C ALA A 103 5.26 -2.56 -2.85
N TYR A 104 4.52 -1.88 -1.99
CA TYR A 104 4.91 -1.61 -0.60
C TYR A 104 3.77 -2.02 0.35
N PRO A 105 3.67 -3.31 0.74
CA PRO A 105 2.66 -3.77 1.68
C PRO A 105 3.13 -3.67 3.14
N VAL A 106 2.18 -3.31 4.01
CA VAL A 106 2.31 -3.33 5.47
C VAL A 106 1.05 -3.93 6.07
N ALA A 107 1.20 -4.67 7.17
CA ALA A 107 0.10 -5.24 7.92
C ALA A 107 0.35 -5.18 9.43
N THR A 108 -0.72 -5.01 10.20
CA THR A 108 -0.70 -4.98 11.67
C THR A 108 -2.09 -5.35 12.20
N GLN A 109 -2.13 -5.91 13.41
CA GLN A 109 -3.37 -6.11 14.16
C GLN A 109 -3.71 -4.91 15.05
N ASN A 110 -2.75 -4.00 15.28
CA ASN A 110 -2.94 -2.87 16.16
C ASN A 110 -3.47 -1.65 15.39
N LEU A 111 -4.59 -1.07 15.83
CA LEU A 111 -5.23 0.05 15.13
C LEU A 111 -4.45 1.38 15.18
N LYS A 112 -3.55 1.55 16.15
CA LYS A 112 -2.77 2.79 16.35
C LYS A 112 -1.40 2.73 15.70
N ASP A 113 -0.91 1.53 15.45
CA ASP A 113 0.38 1.22 14.84
C ASP A 113 0.37 1.53 13.34
#